data_AF-A0A239WGA2-F1
#
_entry.id   AF-A0A239WGA2-F1
#
_cell.length_a   1.000
_cell.length_b   1.000
_cell.length_c   1.000
_cell.angle_alpha   90.00
_cell.angle_beta   90.00
_cell.angle_gamma   90.00
#
_symmetry.space_group_name_H-M   'P 1'
#
loop_
_entity.id
_entity.type
_entity.pdbx_description
1 polymer ?
#
loop_
_entity_poly.entity_id
_entity_poly.type
_entity_poly.pdbx_seq_one_letter_code
_entity_poly.pdbx_strand_id
1 'polypeptide(L)'
;MIRPLTFDDYEVWYQAYSERKPSQSAYDDGYIDMIPCTKTWFEELVLRHRQLADNDEQYIVAIFTQSGRHLGMIDVVTLARANRN
;
A
#
# COMPACT_ATOMS: atom_id res chain seq x y z
N MET A 1 -11.22 7.87 -0.76
CA MET A 1 -11.18 7.02 -1.98
C MET A 1 -10.33 5.80 -1.65
N ILE A 2 -10.76 4.60 -2.06
CA ILE A 2 -9.98 3.37 -1.92
C ILE A 2 -9.71 2.87 -3.33
N ARG A 3 -8.44 2.73 -3.71
CA ARG A 3 -8.04 2.29 -5.05
C ARG A 3 -6.62 1.70 -5.05
N PRO A 4 -6.24 0.92 -6.08
CA PRO A 4 -4.84 0.54 -6.27
C PRO A 4 -3.93 1.78 -6.36
N LEU A 5 -2.67 1.59 -5.96
CA LEU A 5 -1.64 2.59 -6.21
C LEU A 5 -1.35 2.70 -7.72
N THR A 6 -0.95 3.88 -8.13
CA THR A 6 -0.44 4.23 -9.45
C THR A 6 0.97 4.81 -9.28
N PHE A 7 1.76 4.85 -10.35
CA PHE A 7 3.12 5.40 -10.28
C PHE A 7 3.16 6.88 -9.86
N ASP A 8 2.08 7.63 -10.13
CA ASP A 8 1.96 9.04 -9.76
C ASP A 8 1.72 9.26 -8.26
N ASP A 9 1.45 8.20 -7.49
CA ASP A 9 1.19 8.29 -6.06
C ASP A 9 2.46 8.36 -5.20
N TYR A 10 3.65 8.28 -5.79
CA TYR A 10 4.91 8.19 -5.06
C TYR A 10 5.06 9.27 -3.98
N GLU A 11 4.87 10.54 -4.35
CA GLU A 11 5.10 11.67 -3.44
C GLU A 11 4.12 11.66 -2.26
N VAL A 12 2.83 11.44 -2.52
CA VAL A 12 1.80 11.42 -1.47
C VAL A 12 1.94 10.20 -0.56
N TRP A 13 2.37 9.06 -1.12
CA TRP A 13 2.67 7.84 -0.36
C TRP A 13 3.91 8.05 0.52
N TYR A 14 5.01 8.57 -0.04
CA TYR A 14 6.27 8.78 0.65
C TYR A 14 6.12 9.79 1.79
N GLN A 15 5.43 10.89 1.53
CA GLN A 15 5.13 11.91 2.54
C GLN A 15 4.35 11.30 3.71
N ALA A 16 3.27 10.56 3.44
CA ALA A 16 2.44 9.99 4.49
C ALA A 16 3.21 9.01 5.39
N TYR A 17 4.09 8.20 4.81
CA TYR A 17 4.91 7.28 5.59
C TYR A 17 6.07 7.98 6.32
N SER A 18 6.66 9.03 5.75
CA SER A 18 7.70 9.83 6.39
C SER A 18 7.18 10.65 7.58
N GLU A 19 5.89 11.01 7.56
CA GLU A 19 5.19 11.75 8.62
C GLU A 19 4.58 10.83 9.72
N ARG A 20 4.90 9.53 9.70
CA ARG A 20 4.45 8.63 10.79
C ARG A 20 4.92 9.15 12.14
N LYS A 21 4.17 8.80 13.20
CA LYS A 21 4.45 9.22 14.57
C LYS A 21 5.31 8.17 15.28
N PRO A 22 5.86 8.47 16.48
CA PRO A 22 6.37 7.43 17.35
C PRO A 22 5.30 6.37 17.59
N SER A 23 5.74 5.12 17.80
CA SER A 23 4.87 3.97 18.06
C SER A 23 3.81 4.30 19.11
N GLN A 24 2.54 4.11 18.76
CA GLN A 24 1.39 4.38 19.65
C GLN A 24 0.79 3.11 20.27
N SER A 25 1.22 1.92 19.84
CA SER A 25 0.76 0.64 20.38
C SER A 25 1.76 -0.47 20.06
N ALA A 26 1.58 -1.64 20.67
CA ALA A 26 2.39 -2.83 20.38
C ALA A 26 2.27 -3.35 18.94
N TYR A 27 1.33 -2.83 18.14
CA TYR A 27 1.09 -3.22 16.75
C TYR A 27 1.45 -2.10 15.75
N ASP A 28 2.07 -1.02 16.22
CA ASP A 28 2.49 0.10 15.40
C ASP A 28 3.99 0.28 15.51
N ASP A 29 4.71 0.06 14.41
CA ASP A 29 6.16 0.24 14.36
C ASP A 29 6.60 1.70 14.56
N GLY A 30 5.67 2.66 14.45
CA GLY A 30 5.97 4.08 14.57
C GLY A 30 6.72 4.62 13.36
N TYR A 31 7.86 5.27 13.58
CA TYR A 31 8.72 5.74 12.51
C TYR A 31 9.30 4.55 11.74
N ILE A 32 9.35 4.69 10.41
CA ILE A 32 9.99 3.72 9.54
C ILE A 32 11.09 4.40 8.73
N ASP A 33 12.15 3.66 8.41
CA ASP A 33 13.22 4.16 7.55
C ASP A 33 12.72 4.20 6.10
N MET A 34 12.55 5.42 5.59
CA MET A 34 12.08 5.68 4.22
C MET A 34 13.22 5.86 3.21
N ILE A 35 14.49 5.83 3.64
CA ILE A 35 15.64 5.97 2.74
C ILE A 35 15.63 4.93 1.59
N PRO A 36 15.29 3.64 1.83
CA PRO A 36 15.26 2.64 0.75
C PRO A 36 14.12 2.85 -0.26
N CYS A 37 13.07 3.60 0.12
CA CYS A 37 11.84 3.76 -0.65
C CYS A 37 11.97 4.82 -1.74
N THR A 38 12.90 4.59 -2.67
CA THR A 38 13.08 5.41 -3.88
C THR A 38 11.88 5.31 -4.81
N LYS A 39 11.77 6.23 -5.78
CA LYS A 39 10.71 6.19 -6.79
C LYS A 39 10.71 4.87 -7.59
N THR A 40 11.88 4.37 -7.98
CA THR A 40 12.00 3.08 -8.69
C THR A 40 11.53 1.92 -7.82
N TRP A 41 11.93 1.90 -6.54
CA TRP A 41 11.44 0.90 -5.59
C TRP A 41 9.91 0.94 -5.44
N PHE A 42 9.33 2.14 -5.43
CA PHE A 42 7.88 2.32 -5.38
C PHE A 42 7.18 1.84 -6.67
N GLU A 43 7.75 2.10 -7.84
CA GLU A 43 7.22 1.56 -9.10
C GLU A 43 7.22 0.03 -9.10
N GLU A 44 8.27 -0.60 -8.57
CA GLU A 44 8.34 -2.06 -8.36
C GLU A 44 7.27 -2.55 -7.36
N LEU A 45 7.02 -1.81 -6.27
CA LEU A 45 5.93 -2.10 -5.33
C LEU A 45 4.57 -2.09 -6.04
N VAL A 46 4.29 -1.06 -6.84
CA VAL A 46 3.03 -0.93 -7.59
C VAL A 46 2.87 -2.07 -8.60
N LEU A 47 3.93 -2.42 -9.32
CA LEU A 47 3.91 -3.56 -10.26
C LEU A 47 3.64 -4.88 -9.54
N ARG A 48 4.28 -5.11 -8.39
CA ARG A 48 4.05 -6.30 -7.58
C ARG A 48 2.61 -6.39 -7.07
N HIS A 49 2.04 -5.29 -6.58
CA HIS A 49 0.64 -5.25 -6.16
C HIS A 49 -0.32 -5.61 -7.30
N ARG A 50 -0.05 -5.11 -8.51
CA ARG A 50 -0.83 -5.46 -9.70
C ARG A 50 -0.72 -6.93 -10.03
N GLN A 51 0.50 -7.48 -10.03
CA GLN A 51 0.73 -8.90 -10.32
C GLN A 51 -0.01 -9.82 -9.34
N LEU A 52 0.00 -9.49 -8.04
CA LEU A 52 -0.75 -10.25 -7.03
C LEU A 52 -2.26 -10.23 -7.28
N ALA A 53 -2.80 -9.09 -7.69
CA ALA A 53 -4.21 -8.95 -8.01
C ALA A 53 -4.59 -9.69 -9.30
N ASP A 54 -3.74 -9.60 -10.34
CA ASP A 54 -3.92 -10.29 -11.62
C ASP A 54 -3.92 -11.81 -11.45
N ASN A 55 -3.13 -12.31 -10.51
CA ASN A 55 -3.08 -13.72 -10.16
C ASN A 55 -4.21 -14.17 -9.21
N ASP A 56 -5.07 -13.26 -8.72
CA ASP A 56 -6.07 -13.50 -7.66
C ASP A 56 -5.44 -14.17 -6.41
N GLU A 57 -4.28 -13.66 -6.00
CA GLU A 57 -3.58 -14.07 -4.79
C GLU A 57 -3.87 -13.08 -3.65
N GLN A 58 -3.80 -11.79 -3.95
CA GLN A 58 -3.89 -10.73 -2.96
C GLN A 58 -4.26 -9.38 -3.61
N TYR A 59 -5.18 -8.66 -2.99
CA TYR A 59 -5.66 -7.36 -3.43
C TYR A 59 -5.21 -6.28 -2.44
N ILE A 60 -4.20 -5.51 -2.83
CA ILE A 60 -3.62 -4.45 -2.00
C ILE A 60 -4.04 -3.09 -2.56
N VAL A 61 -4.77 -2.30 -1.76
CA VAL A 61 -5.33 -1.00 -2.17
C VAL A 61 -4.99 0.08 -1.16
N ALA A 62 -4.73 1.29 -1.67
CA ALA A 62 -4.43 2.45 -0.85
C ALA A 62 -5.71 3.22 -0.47
N ILE A 63 -5.71 3.77 0.74
CA ILE A 63 -6.75 4.65 1.27
C ILE A 63 -6.28 6.09 1.14
N PHE A 64 -7.11 6.91 0.50
CA PHE A 64 -6.88 8.35 0.37
C PHE A 64 -8.03 9.15 0.98
N THR A 65 -7.73 10.30 1.59
CA THR A 65 -8.75 11.31 1.94
C THR A 65 -9.40 11.88 0.66
N GLN A 66 -10.48 12.66 0.83
CA GLN A 66 -11.05 13.41 -0.29
C GLN A 66 -10.07 14.43 -0.88
N SER A 67 -9.12 14.93 -0.08
CA SER A 67 -8.07 15.85 -0.51
C SER A 67 -6.85 15.16 -1.15
N GLY A 68 -6.89 13.83 -1.33
CA GLY A 68 -5.80 13.07 -1.95
C GLY A 68 -4.65 12.68 -1.02
N ARG A 69 -4.76 12.93 0.30
CA ARG A 69 -3.73 12.49 1.26
C ARG A 69 -3.80 10.98 1.44
N HIS A 70 -2.66 10.29 1.32
CA HIS A 70 -2.54 8.86 1.63
C HIS A 70 -2.64 8.61 3.14
N LEU A 71 -3.43 7.60 3.53
CA LEU A 71 -3.66 7.24 4.95
C LEU A 71 -3.13 5.86 5.33
N GLY A 72 -2.86 5.00 4.35
CA GLY A 72 -2.45 3.63 4.59
C GLY A 72 -3.02 2.67 3.54
N MET A 73 -2.80 1.39 3.77
CA MET A 73 -3.13 0.31 2.84
C MET A 73 -4.16 -0.65 3.45
N ILE A 74 -4.99 -1.25 2.62
CA ILE A 74 -5.79 -2.43 2.93
C ILE A 74 -5.21 -3.58 2.12
N ASP A 75 -5.09 -4.71 2.77
CA ASP A 75 -4.58 -5.93 2.19
C ASP A 75 -5.61 -7.06 2.38
N VAL A 76 -6.07 -7.63 1.27
CA VAL A 76 -7.04 -8.74 1.24
C VAL A 76 -6.41 -9.92 0.53
N VAL A 77 -6.15 -11.00 1.27
CA VAL A 77 -5.53 -12.22 0.75
C VAL A 77 -6.61 -13.24 0.36
N THR A 78 -6.50 -13.83 -0.83
CA THR A 78 -7.37 -14.92 -1.26
C THR A 78 -7.00 -16.21 -0.52
N LEU A 79 -7.87 -16.69 0.37
CA LEU A 79 -7.61 -17.92 1.16
C LEU A 79 -7.94 -19.21 0.40
N ALA A 80 -8.99 -19.19 -0.42
CA ALA A 80 -9.41 -20.34 -1.20
C ALA A 80 -10.30 -19.89 -2.36
N ARG A 81 -10.15 -20.56 -3.50
CA ARG A 81 -11.11 -20.47 -4.60
C ARG A 81 -12.09 -21.61 -4.46
N ALA A 82 -13.34 -21.31 -4.12
CA ALA A 82 -14.41 -22.27 -4.29
C ALA A 82 -14.69 -22.36 -5.79
N ASN A 83 -14.20 -23.42 -6.45
CA ASN A 83 -14.65 -23.77 -7.80
C ASN A 83 -16.16 -24.06 -7.71
N ARG A 84 -17.00 -23.07 -7.99
CA ARG A 84 -18.39 -23.31 -8.37
C ARG A 84 -18.36 -23.72 -9.84
N ASN A 85 -18.08 -25.00 -10.07
CA ASN A 85 -18.37 -25.66 -11.35
C ASN A 85 -19.88 -25.56 -11.63
#